data_AF-A0A4P8YMX1-F1
#
_entry.id   AF-A0A4P8YMX1-F1
#
_cell.length_a   1.000
_cell.length_b   1.000
_cell.length_c   1.000
_cell.angle_alpha   90.00
_cell.angle_beta   90.00
_cell.angle_gamma   90.00
#
_symmetry.space_group_name_H-M   'P 1'
#
loop_
_entity.id
_entity.type
_entity.pdbx_description
1 polymer ?
#
loop_
_entity_poly.entity_id
_entity_poly.type
_entity_poly.pdbx_seq_one_letter_code
_entity_poly.pdbx_strand_id
1 'polypeptide(L)'
;MIWRTILLTACIISSSCVASSSEWKVYIQLIERADNKALQAFPGKIDIIGDTLDAEHTEELTTALSIALIKDPVSVINATNSLDKSADPLKQRFGTSMVCGIPIITHANQMKIEEYFAKAEPALEKAGTPAAECLSNMRDTIDEFRQEAAQNEAK
;
A
#
# COMPACT_ATOMS: atom_id res chain seq x y z
N MET A 1 24.29 -26.08 57.92
CA MET A 1 24.68 -25.84 56.51
C MET A 1 23.88 -26.81 55.64
N ILE A 2 22.64 -26.45 55.28
CA ILE A 2 21.81 -27.22 54.33
C ILE A 2 21.09 -26.18 53.47
N TRP A 3 21.40 -26.23 52.18
CA TRP A 3 21.14 -25.25 51.14
C TRP A 3 19.66 -25.31 50.74
N ARG A 4 18.95 -24.17 50.83
CA ARG A 4 17.59 -24.01 50.30
C ARG A 4 17.67 -23.77 48.80
N THR A 5 17.38 -24.78 47.99
CA THR A 5 17.18 -24.60 46.54
C THR A 5 15.77 -24.08 46.29
N ILE A 6 15.66 -22.76 46.13
CA ILE A 6 14.46 -22.11 45.61
C ILE A 6 14.50 -22.30 44.09
N LEU A 7 13.67 -23.21 43.58
CA LEU A 7 13.38 -23.33 42.16
C LEU A 7 12.53 -22.12 41.75
N LEU A 8 13.19 -21.04 41.32
CA LEU A 8 12.57 -19.98 40.56
C LEU A 8 12.31 -20.50 39.15
N THR A 9 11.17 -21.16 38.97
CA THR A 9 10.58 -21.33 37.64
C THR A 9 10.15 -19.97 37.14
N ALA A 10 11.07 -19.26 36.49
CA ALA A 10 10.75 -18.11 35.68
C ALA A 10 9.86 -18.59 34.54
N CYS A 11 8.55 -18.41 34.68
CA CYS A 11 7.64 -18.39 33.55
C CYS A 11 8.07 -17.22 32.66
N ILE A 12 8.93 -17.50 31.68
CA ILE A 12 9.16 -16.62 30.55
C ILE A 12 7.86 -16.68 29.77
N ILE A 13 6.95 -15.76 30.07
CA ILE A 13 5.75 -15.56 29.27
C ILE A 13 6.27 -15.08 27.91
N SER A 14 6.31 -15.99 26.95
CA SER A 14 6.55 -15.71 25.55
C SER A 14 5.46 -14.77 25.05
N SER A 15 5.64 -13.47 25.22
CA SER A 15 4.78 -12.43 24.60
C SER A 15 5.06 -12.26 23.11
N SER A 16 5.68 -13.24 22.45
CA SER A 16 5.91 -13.28 21.02
C SER A 16 4.64 -13.71 20.28
N CYS A 17 3.58 -12.91 20.34
CA CYS A 17 2.41 -12.99 19.45
C CYS A 17 1.44 -11.78 19.57
N VAL A 18 1.88 -10.63 20.11
CA VAL A 18 1.10 -9.36 20.10
C VAL A 18 1.89 -8.24 19.41
N ALA A 19 2.81 -8.62 18.53
CA ALA A 19 3.34 -7.79 17.45
C ALA A 19 2.54 -8.01 16.14
N SER A 20 1.34 -8.61 16.23
CA SER A 20 0.77 -9.51 15.20
C SER A 20 -0.51 -9.02 14.49
N SER A 21 -1.06 -7.85 14.81
CA SER A 21 -2.19 -7.26 14.05
C SER A 21 -2.36 -5.78 14.34
N SER A 22 -2.14 -5.37 15.59
CA SER A 22 -2.12 -3.96 16.01
C SER A 22 -1.03 -3.17 15.31
N GLU A 23 0.19 -3.72 15.22
CA GLU A 23 1.32 -3.06 14.53
C GLU A 23 1.07 -2.91 13.04
N TRP A 24 0.48 -3.92 12.41
CA TRP A 24 0.08 -3.86 11.00
C TRP A 24 -0.98 -2.78 10.76
N LYS A 25 -2.04 -2.77 11.56
CA LYS A 25 -3.09 -1.73 11.47
C LYS A 25 -2.51 -0.32 11.67
N VAL A 26 -1.59 -0.15 12.62
CA VAL A 26 -0.90 1.13 12.83
C VAL A 26 -0.07 1.50 11.61
N TYR A 27 0.65 0.55 11.01
CA TYR A 27 1.42 0.76 9.80
C TYR A 27 0.54 1.19 8.62
N ILE A 28 -0.57 0.50 8.38
CA ILE A 28 -1.57 0.86 7.36
C ILE A 28 -2.07 2.30 7.58
N GLN A 29 -2.44 2.65 8.81
CA GLN A 29 -2.89 4.01 9.11
C GLN A 29 -1.83 5.09 8.86
N LEU A 30 -0.55 4.78 9.07
CA LEU A 30 0.55 5.70 8.76
C LEU A 30 0.70 5.90 7.25
N ILE A 31 0.62 4.80 6.48
CA ILE A 31 0.66 4.87 5.01
C ILE A 31 -0.55 5.66 4.50
N GLU A 32 -1.77 5.33 4.92
CA GLU A 32 -2.99 6.05 4.53
C GLU A 32 -2.91 7.55 4.81
N ARG A 33 -2.24 7.97 5.89
CA ARG A 33 -2.07 9.38 6.26
C ARG A 33 -0.97 10.09 5.47
N ALA A 34 -0.29 9.38 4.57
CA ALA A 34 0.93 9.81 3.91
C ALA A 34 1.97 10.29 4.93
N ASP A 35 2.16 9.54 6.02
CA ASP A 35 3.19 9.88 7.01
C ASP A 35 4.58 9.80 6.35
N ASN A 36 5.28 10.94 6.35
CA ASN A 36 6.58 11.06 5.67
C ASN A 36 7.62 10.05 6.15
N LYS A 37 7.65 9.71 7.45
CA LYS A 37 8.62 8.74 7.96
C LYS A 37 8.27 7.33 7.52
N ALA A 38 6.98 6.99 7.55
CA ALA A 38 6.51 5.70 7.06
C ALA A 38 6.76 5.54 5.55
N LEU A 39 6.48 6.56 4.75
CA LEU A 39 6.73 6.54 3.30
C LEU A 39 8.23 6.45 2.97
N GLN A 40 9.10 7.20 3.69
CA GLN A 40 10.55 7.09 3.50
C GLN A 40 11.10 5.70 3.84
N ALA A 41 10.53 5.05 4.86
CA ALA A 41 10.92 3.69 5.25
C ALA A 41 10.26 2.59 4.39
N PHE A 42 9.30 2.96 3.53
CA PHE A 42 8.44 2.03 2.82
C PHE A 42 9.20 1.00 1.97
N PRO A 43 10.17 1.36 1.11
CA PRO A 43 10.93 0.39 0.32
C PRO A 43 11.60 -0.68 1.21
N GLY A 44 12.28 -0.24 2.26
CA GLY A 44 12.97 -1.14 3.18
C GLY A 44 12.00 -2.02 3.97
N LYS A 45 10.78 -1.53 4.26
CA LYS A 45 9.74 -2.35 4.88
C LYS A 45 9.24 -3.42 3.93
N ILE A 46 8.98 -3.09 2.66
CA ILE A 46 8.61 -4.06 1.61
C ILE A 46 9.73 -5.08 1.38
N ASP A 47 10.98 -4.68 1.51
CA ASP A 47 12.09 -5.63 1.41
C ASP A 47 12.08 -6.72 2.48
N ILE A 48 11.50 -6.43 3.64
CA ILE A 48 11.42 -7.33 4.80
C ILE A 48 10.15 -8.19 4.76
N ILE A 49 9.02 -7.62 4.33
CA ILE A 49 7.71 -8.29 4.48
C ILE A 49 7.06 -8.68 3.15
N GLY A 50 7.49 -8.09 2.02
CA GLY A 50 6.73 -8.08 0.78
C GLY A 50 6.48 -9.45 0.15
N ASP A 51 7.37 -10.42 0.38
CA ASP A 51 7.24 -11.81 -0.05
C ASP A 51 6.37 -12.67 0.88
N THR A 52 6.14 -12.20 2.10
CA THR A 52 5.31 -12.87 3.12
C THR A 52 3.88 -12.35 3.22
N LEU A 53 3.56 -11.25 2.53
CA LEU A 53 2.20 -10.71 2.53
C LEU A 53 1.26 -11.65 1.79
N ASP A 54 0.19 -12.06 2.46
CA ASP A 54 -0.92 -12.73 1.80
C ASP A 54 -1.75 -11.74 0.96
N ALA A 55 -2.81 -12.24 0.33
CA ALA A 55 -3.68 -11.43 -0.52
C ALA A 55 -4.37 -10.31 0.26
N GLU A 56 -4.84 -10.58 1.49
CA GLU A 56 -5.55 -9.60 2.33
C GLU A 56 -4.62 -8.45 2.71
N HIS A 57 -3.42 -8.75 3.22
CA HIS A 57 -2.46 -7.73 3.62
C HIS A 57 -1.90 -6.97 2.40
N THR A 58 -1.76 -7.63 1.25
CA THR A 58 -1.39 -6.96 0.00
C THR A 58 -2.48 -5.95 -0.42
N GLU A 59 -3.75 -6.35 -0.35
CA GLU A 59 -4.91 -5.52 -0.70
C GLU A 59 -5.07 -4.32 0.26
N GLU A 60 -4.90 -4.53 1.57
CA GLU A 60 -4.94 -3.45 2.55
C GLU A 60 -3.83 -2.42 2.31
N LEU A 61 -2.61 -2.88 2.03
CA LEU A 61 -1.48 -1.97 1.83
C LEU A 61 -1.56 -1.18 0.52
N THR A 62 -2.01 -1.82 -0.55
CA THR A 62 -2.20 -1.15 -1.84
C THR A 62 -3.40 -0.18 -1.81
N THR A 63 -4.45 -0.50 -1.06
CA THR A 63 -5.54 0.46 -0.76
C THR A 63 -5.01 1.66 0.02
N ALA A 64 -4.16 1.41 1.03
CA ALA A 64 -3.55 2.49 1.82
C ALA A 64 -2.67 3.41 0.98
N LEU A 65 -1.87 2.85 0.06
CA LEU A 65 -1.06 3.61 -0.90
C LEU A 65 -1.95 4.44 -1.84
N SER A 66 -3.07 3.89 -2.31
CA SER A 66 -4.04 4.61 -3.15
C SER A 66 -4.61 5.83 -2.42
N ILE A 67 -4.96 5.70 -1.14
CA ILE A 67 -5.42 6.81 -0.30
C ILE A 67 -4.30 7.83 -0.07
N ALA A 68 -3.08 7.36 0.17
CA ALA A 68 -1.91 8.20 0.37
C ALA A 68 -1.58 9.02 -0.88
N LEU A 69 -1.75 8.44 -2.08
CA LEU A 69 -1.48 9.09 -3.36
C LEU A 69 -2.35 10.34 -3.54
N ILE A 70 -3.60 10.31 -3.07
CA ILE A 70 -4.50 11.49 -3.09
C ILE A 70 -3.99 12.60 -2.15
N LYS A 71 -3.33 12.24 -1.05
CA LYS A 71 -2.90 13.18 0.00
C LYS A 71 -1.55 13.81 -0.26
N ASP A 72 -0.57 13.01 -0.67
CA ASP A 72 0.79 13.46 -1.01
C ASP A 72 1.35 12.61 -2.16
N PRO A 73 0.99 12.97 -3.42
CA PRO A 73 1.37 12.17 -4.57
C PRO A 73 2.88 12.04 -4.74
N VAL A 74 3.62 13.13 -4.51
CA VAL A 74 5.07 13.18 -4.74
C VAL A 74 5.80 12.25 -3.77
N SER A 75 5.42 12.26 -2.48
CA SER A 75 6.04 11.39 -1.49
C SER A 75 5.74 9.91 -1.76
N VAL A 76 4.52 9.57 -2.20
CA VAL A 76 4.14 8.20 -2.54
C VAL A 76 4.89 7.70 -3.78
N ILE A 77 4.95 8.50 -4.84
CA ILE A 77 5.72 8.18 -6.06
C ILE A 77 7.19 7.93 -5.70
N ASN A 78 7.81 8.82 -4.93
CA ASN A 78 9.19 8.64 -4.50
C ASN A 78 9.41 7.38 -3.65
N ALA A 79 8.46 7.06 -2.76
CA ALA A 79 8.51 5.88 -1.90
C ALA A 79 8.34 4.56 -2.66
N THR A 80 7.73 4.57 -3.84
CA THR A 80 7.36 3.34 -4.58
C THR A 80 8.24 3.09 -5.81
N ASN A 81 8.90 4.12 -6.33
CA ASN A 81 9.66 4.07 -7.59
C ASN A 81 10.80 3.02 -7.61
N SER A 82 11.48 2.80 -6.49
CA SER A 82 12.53 1.79 -6.44
C SER A 82 12.00 0.36 -6.60
N LEU A 83 10.72 0.13 -6.26
CA LEU A 83 10.11 -1.20 -6.29
C LEU A 83 9.71 -1.64 -7.70
N ASP A 84 9.50 -0.71 -8.64
CA ASP A 84 9.28 -1.03 -10.06
C ASP A 84 10.47 -1.78 -10.67
N LYS A 85 11.68 -1.55 -10.13
CA LYS A 85 12.93 -2.17 -10.59
C LYS A 85 13.34 -3.38 -9.77
N SER A 86 12.52 -3.80 -8.82
CA SER A 86 12.78 -5.01 -8.02
C SER A 86 12.89 -6.23 -8.94
N ALA A 87 13.82 -7.14 -8.65
CA ALA A 87 13.88 -8.44 -9.33
C ALA A 87 12.80 -9.41 -8.82
N ASP A 88 12.17 -9.09 -7.70
CA ASP A 88 11.09 -9.85 -7.09
C ASP A 88 9.72 -9.30 -7.55
N PRO A 89 8.95 -10.08 -8.33
CA PRO A 89 7.61 -9.69 -8.79
C PRO A 89 6.61 -9.44 -7.65
N LEU A 90 6.81 -10.03 -6.47
CA LEU A 90 5.93 -9.79 -5.32
C LEU A 90 6.11 -8.36 -4.79
N LYS A 91 7.34 -7.85 -4.83
CA LYS A 91 7.64 -6.46 -4.44
C LYS A 91 7.20 -5.46 -5.51
N GLN A 92 7.28 -5.82 -6.79
CA GLN A 92 6.83 -4.96 -7.90
C GLN A 92 5.34 -4.57 -7.80
N ARG A 93 4.52 -5.36 -7.11
CA ARG A 93 3.10 -5.05 -6.84
C ARG A 93 2.89 -3.73 -6.09
N PHE A 94 3.92 -3.26 -5.40
CA PHE A 94 3.91 -1.99 -4.66
C PHE A 94 4.69 -0.88 -5.38
N GLY A 95 5.10 -1.11 -6.64
CA GLY A 95 5.79 -0.14 -7.48
C GLY A 95 4.90 1.03 -7.90
N THR A 96 5.52 2.13 -8.33
CA THR A 96 4.80 3.32 -8.79
C THR A 96 3.91 3.00 -9.97
N SER A 97 4.35 2.14 -10.90
CA SER A 97 3.53 1.71 -12.04
C SER A 97 2.19 1.10 -11.62
N MET A 98 2.22 0.23 -10.60
CA MET A 98 1.03 -0.42 -10.05
C MET A 98 0.14 0.56 -9.28
N VAL A 99 0.74 1.38 -8.41
CA VAL A 99 0.01 2.35 -7.57
C VAL A 99 -0.67 3.43 -8.42
N CYS A 100 -0.07 3.81 -9.55
CA CYS A 100 -0.63 4.81 -10.46
C CYS A 100 -1.60 4.22 -11.48
N GLY A 101 -1.42 2.95 -11.84
CA GLY A 101 -2.13 2.31 -12.95
C GLY A 101 -3.34 1.47 -12.53
N ILE A 102 -3.52 1.08 -11.27
CA ILE A 102 -4.72 0.32 -10.87
C ILE A 102 -5.18 0.81 -9.49
N PRO A 103 -6.43 1.27 -9.35
CA PRO A 103 -7.00 1.48 -8.03
C PRO A 103 -7.23 0.11 -7.38
N ILE A 104 -6.25 -0.36 -6.61
CA ILE A 104 -6.41 -1.57 -5.80
C ILE A 104 -7.15 -1.16 -4.53
N ILE A 105 -8.44 -0.90 -4.70
CA ILE A 105 -9.36 -0.53 -3.62
C ILE A 105 -10.14 -1.76 -3.22
N THR A 106 -10.11 -2.09 -1.93
CA THR A 106 -10.78 -3.27 -1.41
C THR A 106 -12.26 -3.33 -1.77
N HIS A 107 -12.69 -4.43 -2.39
CA HIS A 107 -14.07 -4.67 -2.83
C HIS A 107 -14.67 -3.48 -3.61
N ALA A 108 -13.89 -2.93 -4.55
CA ALA A 108 -14.34 -1.81 -5.37
C ALA A 108 -15.40 -2.25 -6.39
N ASN A 109 -16.43 -1.42 -6.53
CA ASN A 109 -17.34 -1.45 -7.67
C ASN A 109 -17.03 -0.23 -8.56
N GLN A 110 -17.64 -0.17 -9.75
CA GLN A 110 -17.45 0.94 -10.68
C GLN A 110 -17.60 2.32 -10.02
N MET A 111 -18.59 2.50 -9.14
CA MET A 111 -18.79 3.77 -8.43
C MET A 111 -17.59 4.15 -7.55
N LYS A 112 -17.06 3.21 -6.76
CA LYS A 112 -15.87 3.44 -5.91
C LYS A 112 -14.62 3.74 -6.74
N ILE A 113 -14.48 3.08 -7.89
CA ILE A 113 -13.38 3.30 -8.84
C ILE A 113 -13.46 4.74 -9.38
N GLU A 114 -14.61 5.16 -9.89
CA GLU A 114 -14.83 6.51 -10.39
C GLU A 114 -14.62 7.58 -9.29
N GLU A 115 -15.13 7.33 -8.07
CA GLU A 115 -14.91 8.22 -6.92
C GLU A 115 -13.44 8.39 -6.56
N TYR A 116 -12.63 7.34 -6.72
CA TYR A 116 -11.20 7.40 -6.51
C TYR A 116 -10.54 8.27 -7.56
N PHE A 117 -10.78 8.00 -8.85
CA PHE A 117 -10.18 8.77 -9.95
C PHE A 117 -10.54 10.25 -9.87
N ALA A 118 -11.80 10.58 -9.56
CA ALA A 118 -12.26 11.95 -9.37
C ALA A 118 -11.52 12.72 -8.25
N LYS A 119 -10.89 12.01 -7.31
CA LYS A 119 -10.07 12.61 -6.24
C LYS A 119 -8.58 12.58 -6.57
N ALA A 120 -8.11 11.49 -7.17
CA ALA A 120 -6.68 11.28 -7.42
C ALA A 120 -6.17 12.10 -8.60
N GLU A 121 -6.96 12.25 -9.66
CA GLU A 121 -6.60 13.04 -10.84
C GLU A 121 -6.26 14.51 -10.49
N PRO A 122 -7.12 15.29 -9.82
CA PRO A 122 -6.78 16.67 -9.46
C PRO A 122 -5.61 16.77 -8.46
N ALA A 123 -5.41 15.75 -7.61
CA ALA A 123 -4.27 15.72 -6.70
C ALA A 123 -2.94 15.57 -7.47
N LEU A 124 -2.90 14.70 -8.47
CA LEU A 124 -1.74 14.50 -9.35
C LEU A 124 -1.50 15.70 -10.27
N GLU A 125 -2.55 16.32 -10.82
CA GLU A 125 -2.43 17.56 -11.58
C GLU A 125 -1.77 18.67 -10.76
N LYS A 126 -2.21 18.84 -9.51
CA LYS A 126 -1.64 19.82 -8.58
C LYS A 126 -0.19 19.52 -8.23
N ALA A 127 0.20 18.25 -8.16
CA ALA A 127 1.58 17.85 -7.92
C ALA A 127 2.52 18.17 -9.09
N GLY A 128 1.98 18.35 -10.31
CA GLY A 128 2.71 18.85 -11.47
C GLY A 128 3.70 17.83 -12.05
N THR A 129 4.83 18.32 -12.59
CA THR A 129 5.80 17.50 -13.33
C THR A 129 6.24 16.20 -12.63
N PRO A 130 6.50 16.16 -11.31
CA PRO A 130 6.85 14.91 -10.62
C PRO A 130 5.78 13.82 -10.68
N ALA A 131 4.52 14.19 -10.91
CA ALA A 131 3.39 13.28 -10.95
C ALA A 131 2.84 13.03 -12.37
N ALA A 132 3.46 13.61 -13.40
CA ALA A 132 2.92 13.60 -14.76
C ALA A 132 2.77 12.18 -15.35
N GLU A 133 3.75 11.31 -15.14
CA GLU A 133 3.68 9.91 -15.61
C GLU A 133 2.59 9.14 -14.87
N CYS A 134 2.51 9.31 -13.54
CA CYS A 134 1.47 8.71 -12.71
C CYS A 134 0.07 9.15 -13.17
N LEU A 135 -0.10 10.44 -13.47
CA LEU A 135 -1.33 11.00 -14.00
C LEU A 135 -1.69 10.42 -15.37
N SER A 136 -0.70 10.24 -16.26
CA SER A 136 -0.93 9.61 -17.57
C SER A 136 -1.43 8.19 -17.41
N ASN A 137 -0.72 7.36 -16.64
CA ASN A 137 -1.10 5.96 -16.40
C ASN A 137 -2.49 5.88 -15.77
N MET A 138 -2.79 6.76 -14.82
CA MET A 138 -4.09 6.84 -14.17
C MET A 138 -5.23 7.12 -15.15
N ARG A 139 -5.03 8.05 -16.09
CA ARG A 139 -6.00 8.41 -17.14
C ARG A 139 -6.21 7.26 -18.11
N ASP A 140 -5.13 6.64 -18.57
CA ASP A 140 -5.20 5.49 -19.47
C ASP A 140 -6.03 4.36 -18.85
N THR A 141 -5.81 4.05 -17.57
CA THR A 141 -6.56 3.01 -16.85
C THR A 141 -8.05 3.31 -16.73
N ILE A 142 -8.44 4.52 -16.32
CA ILE A 142 -9.87 4.82 -16.15
C ILE A 142 -10.60 4.84 -17.50
N ASP A 143 -9.91 5.24 -18.57
CA ASP A 143 -10.46 5.18 -19.92
C ASP A 143 -10.66 3.73 -20.39
N GLU A 144 -9.69 2.84 -20.13
CA GLU A 144 -9.86 1.40 -20.37
C GLU A 144 -11.04 0.83 -19.56
N PHE A 145 -11.11 1.13 -18.27
CA PHE A 145 -12.18 0.64 -17.40
C PHE A 145 -13.57 1.09 -17.86
N ARG A 146 -13.71 2.36 -18.28
CA ARG A 146 -14.97 2.89 -18.83
C ARG A 146 -15.34 2.25 -20.16
N GLN A 147 -14.36 1.98 -21.02
CA GLN A 147 -14.60 1.27 -22.29
C GLN A 147 -15.09 -0.16 -22.05
N GLU A 148 -14.47 -0.88 -21.13
CA GLU A 148 -14.89 -2.24 -20.77
C GLU A 148 -16.30 -2.27 -20.16
N ALA A 149 -16.62 -1.32 -19.27
CA ALA A 149 -17.96 -1.19 -18.70
C ALA A 149 -19.02 -0.98 -19.79
N ALA A 150 -18.78 -0.05 -20.73
CA ALA A 150 -19.70 0.22 -21.83
C ALA A 150 -19.89 -0.98 -22.77
N GLN A 151 -18.84 -1.75 -23.04
CA GLN A 151 -18.93 -2.97 -23.86
C GLN A 151 -19.74 -4.07 -23.16
N ASN A 152 -19.59 -4.22 -21.84
CA ASN A 152 -20.33 -5.20 -21.07
C ASN A 152 -21.83 -4.85 -20.95
N GLU A 153 -22.18 -3.57 -20.89
CA GLU A 153 -23.57 -3.11 -20.89
C GLU A 153 -24.25 -3.28 -22.27
N ALA A 154 -23.48 -3.28 -23.35
CA ALA A 154 -23.98 -3.44 -24.72
C ALA A 154 -24.20 -4.91 -25.15
N LYS A 155 -23.84 -5.88 -24.29
CA LYS A 155 -23.90 -7.32 -24.56
C LYS A 155 -25.04 -7.99 -23.80
#